data_AF-A0A7W0TTB0-F1
#
_entry.id   AF-A0A7W0TTB0-F1
#
_cell.length_a   1.000
_cell.length_b   1.000
_cell.length_c   1.000
_cell.angle_alpha   90.00
_cell.angle_beta   90.00
_cell.angle_gamma   90.00
#
_symmetry.space_group_name_H-M   'P 1'
#
loop_
_entity.id
_entity.type
_entity.pdbx_description
1 polymer ?
#
loop_
_entity_poly.entity_id
_entity_poly.type
_entity_poly.pdbx_seq_one_letter_code
_entity_poly.pdbx_strand_id
1 'polypeptide(L)' 'MGARQKLNAAYIQGGLLVAAVIGVLARSWAAFAAAAAILISLAVLGGEIRPRRRGR' A
#
# COMPACT_ATOMS: atom_id res chain seq x y z
N MET A 1 4.47 -19.01 2.17
CA MET A 1 4.85 -17.57 2.15
C MET A 1 5.61 -17.23 3.42
N GLY A 2 6.72 -16.50 3.32
CA GLY A 2 7.48 -16.10 4.51
C GLY A 2 6.77 -14.99 5.31
N ALA A 3 7.03 -14.91 6.62
CA ALA A 3 6.40 -13.92 7.52
C ALA A 3 6.50 -12.48 7.01
N ARG A 4 7.66 -12.08 6.46
CA ARG A 4 7.88 -10.77 5.84
C ARG A 4 6.95 -10.50 4.65
N GLN A 5 6.71 -11.52 3.84
CA GLN A 5 5.92 -11.40 2.62
C GLN A 5 4.42 -11.29 2.96
N LYS A 6 3.98 -12.01 4.01
CA LYS A 6 2.65 -11.86 4.58
C LYS A 6 2.44 -10.47 5.19
N LEU A 7 3.46 -9.94 5.89
CA LEU A 7 3.41 -8.59 6.45
C LEU A 7 3.34 -7.50 5.35
N ASN A 8 4.19 -7.60 4.32
CA ASN A 8 4.13 -6.67 3.17
C ASN A 8 2.75 -6.71 2.48
N ALA A 9 2.17 -7.90 2.32
CA ALA A 9 0.83 -8.05 1.75
C ALA A 9 -0.24 -7.39 2.62
N ALA A 10 -0.16 -7.53 3.94
CA ALA A 10 -1.08 -6.88 4.87
C ALA A 10 -0.99 -5.34 4.80
N TYR A 11 0.22 -4.78 4.69
CA TYR A 11 0.39 -3.33 4.51
C TYR A 11 -0.21 -2.83 3.20
N ILE A 12 0.01 -3.55 2.09
CA ILE A 12 -0.57 -3.17 0.79
C ILE A 12 -2.10 -3.28 0.82
N GLN A 13 -2.64 -4.39 1.33
CA GLN A 13 -4.08 -4.60 1.41
C GLN A 13 -4.76 -3.58 2.34
N GLY A 14 -4.16 -3.31 3.50
CA GLY A 14 -4.64 -2.28 4.43
C GLY A 14 -4.64 -0.89 3.80
N GLY A 15 -3.55 -0.52 3.12
CA GLY A 15 -3.44 0.74 2.40
C GLY A 15 -4.48 0.88 1.27
N LEU A 16 -4.71 -0.19 0.51
CA LEU A 16 -5.75 -0.21 -0.53
C LEU A 16 -7.16 -0.10 0.05
N LEU A 17 -7.43 -0.72 1.20
CA LEU A 17 -8.71 -0.60 1.90
C LEU A 17 -8.99 0.85 2.30
N VAL A 18 -8.02 1.52 2.92
CA VAL A 18 -8.14 2.93 3.31
C VAL A 18 -8.29 3.82 2.07
N ALA A 19 -7.50 3.59 1.03
CA ALA A 19 -7.61 4.33 -0.23
C ALA A 19 -8.98 4.12 -0.90
N ALA A 20 -9.54 2.91 -0.85
CA ALA A 20 -10.86 2.61 -1.40
C ALA A 20 -11.96 3.40 -0.68
N VAL A 21 -11.89 3.50 0.65
CA VAL A 21 -12.82 4.35 1.43
C VAL A 21 -12.73 5.80 0.97
N ILE A 22 -11.52 6.34 0.81
CA ILE A 22 -11.31 7.72 0.33
C ILE A 22 -11.89 7.89 -1.08
N GLY A 23 -11.60 6.96 -1.99
CA GLY A 23 -12.08 7.01 -3.37
C GLY A 23 -13.60 6.94 -3.48
N VAL A 24 -14.25 6.11 -2.67
CA VAL A 24 -15.72 5.99 -2.63
C VAL A 24 -16.35 7.25 -2.08
N LEU A 25 -15.81 7.80 -0.98
CA LEU A 25 -16.31 9.05 -0.38
C LEU A 25 -16.14 10.24 -1.33
N ALA A 26 -15.02 10.30 -2.03
CA ALA A 26 -14.76 11.31 -3.06
C ALA A 26 -15.48 11.03 -4.39
N ARG A 27 -16.10 9.85 -4.54
CA ARG A 27 -16.67 9.31 -5.79
C ARG A 27 -15.70 9.46 -6.99
N SER A 28 -14.40 9.26 -6.74
CA SER A 28 -13.32 9.58 -7.68
C SER A 28 -12.25 8.49 -7.70
N TRP A 29 -12.04 7.91 -8.88
CA TRP A 29 -10.97 6.96 -9.14
C TRP A 29 -9.58 7.59 -9.03
N ALA A 30 -9.45 8.88 -9.33
CA ALA A 30 -8.19 9.61 -9.18
C ALA A 30 -7.82 9.77 -7.70
N ALA A 31 -8.80 10.08 -6.84
CA ALA A 31 -8.59 10.17 -5.40
C ALA A 31 -8.19 8.82 -4.79
N PHE A 32 -8.81 7.73 -5.25
CA PHE A 32 -8.38 6.37 -4.90
C PHE A 32 -6.92 6.11 -5.28
N ALA A 33 -6.57 6.34 -6.54
CA ALA A 33 -5.22 6.07 -7.06
C ALA A 33 -4.16 6.91 -6.34
N ALA A 34 -4.44 8.19 -6.10
CA ALA A 34 -3.55 9.08 -5.35
C ALA A 34 -3.37 8.62 -3.90
N ALA A 35 -4.46 8.32 -3.19
CA ALA A 35 -4.40 7.84 -1.81
C ALA A 35 -3.66 6.51 -1.70
N ALA A 36 -3.92 5.57 -2.61
CA ALA A 36 -3.24 4.28 -2.65
C ALA A 36 -1.73 4.45 -2.88
N ALA A 37 -1.35 5.28 -3.84
CA ALA A 37 0.05 5.58 -4.13
C ALA A 37 0.75 6.20 -2.90
N ILE A 38 0.13 7.21 -2.27
CA ILE A 38 0.70 7.88 -1.09
C ILE A 38 0.87 6.88 0.06
N LEU A 39 -0.15 6.10 0.41
CA LEU A 39 -0.09 5.16 1.53
C LEU A 39 0.96 4.07 1.31
N ILE A 40 1.04 3.51 0.10
CA ILE A 40 2.05 2.50 -0.24
C ILE A 40 3.45 3.13 -0.23
N SER A 41 3.63 4.32 -0.79
CA SER A 41 4.92 5.03 -0.78
C SER A 41 5.38 5.36 0.64
N LEU A 42 4.48 5.80 1.52
CA LEU A 42 4.80 6.06 2.93
C LEU A 42 5.21 4.78 3.66
N ALA A 43 4.51 3.67 3.45
CA ALA A 43 4.86 2.39 4.05
C ALA A 43 6.22 1.87 3.55
N VAL A 44 6.59 2.16 2.29
CA VAL A 44 7.92 1.84 1.75
C VAL A 44 9.00 2.76 2.34
N LEU A 45 8.75 4.08 2.38
CA LEU A 45 9.71 5.08 2.90
C LEU A 45 9.94 4.93 4.41
N GLY A 46 8.90 4.56 5.16
CA GLY A 46 8.99 4.24 6.59
C GLY A 46 9.67 2.92 6.92
N GLY A 47 10.02 2.11 5.90
CA GLY A 47 10.68 0.82 6.08
C GLY A 47 9.78 -0.30 6.61
N GLU A 48 8.47 -0.06 6.65
CA GLU A 48 7.44 -1.05 7.03
C GLU A 48 7.31 -2.12 5.96
N ILE A 49 7.18 -1.68 4.70
CA ILE A 49 7.35 -2.55 3.54
C ILE A 49 8.84 -2.62 3.26
N ARG A 50 9.40 -3.81 3.41
CA ARG A 50 10.79 -4.09 2.99
C ARG A 50 10.75 -4.68 1.59
N PRO A 51 11.03 -3.91 0.52
CA PRO A 51 11.13 -4.46 -0.81
C PRO A 51 12.32 -5.39 -0.79
N ARG A 52 12.09 -6.70 -0.99
CA ARG A 52 13.20 -7.62 -1.19
C ARG A 52 13.90 -7.13 -2.45
N ARG A 53 15.12 -6.61 -2.32
CA ARG A 53 16.00 -6.42 -3.48
C ARG A 53 16.03 -7.78 -4.15
N ARG A 54 15.44 -7.90 -5.35
CA ARG A 54 15.58 -9.10 -6.17
C ARG A 54 17.06 -9.10 -6.55
N GLY A 55 17.88 -9.67 -5.68
CA GLY A 55 19.31 -9.82 -5.88
C GLY A 55 19.50 -10.56 -7.19
N ARG A 56 20.39 -10.01 -8.01
CA ARG A 56 21.10 -10.75 -9.04
C ARG A 56 21.75 -11.98 -8.42
#